data_AF-A0A0Q9LVM0-F1
#
_entry.id   AF-A0A0Q9LVM0-F1
#
_cell.length_a   1.000
_cell.length_b   1.000
_cell.length_c   1.000
_cell.angle_alpha   90.00
_cell.angle_beta   90.00
_cell.angle_gamma   90.00
#
_symmetry.space_group_name_H-M   'P 1'
#
loop_
_entity.id
_entity.type
_entity.pdbx_description
1 polymer ?
#
loop_
_entity_poly.entity_id
_entity_poly.type
_entity_poly.pdbx_seq_one_letter_code
_entity_poly.pdbx_strand_id
1 'polypeptide(L)'
;MMSTLPSWVGRSFAWLLETGRAPFHWVNYVGSCGGALVFNHARLGRLCDHTIGHLVASLEREPEARLVRGMPFPTSWDPYFEQHMTLADVYAYRPLHYAHHRRLLTLDH
;
A
#
# COMPACT_ATOMS: atom_id res chain seq x y z
N MET A 1 -6.26 5.50 -13.17
CA MET A 1 -6.23 6.46 -12.04
C MET A 1 -4.90 7.21 -11.93
N MET A 2 -3.75 6.62 -12.33
CA MET A 2 -2.41 7.20 -12.09
C MET A 2 -1.87 8.30 -13.04
N SER A 3 -2.50 8.62 -14.17
CA SER A 3 -2.13 9.85 -14.93
C SER A 3 -3.12 10.15 -16.05
N THR A 4 -4.35 10.52 -15.70
CA THR A 4 -5.29 11.17 -16.64
C THR A 4 -5.92 12.41 -16.03
N LEU A 5 -5.56 12.75 -14.80
CA LEU A 5 -6.13 13.86 -14.04
C LEU A 5 -5.06 14.94 -13.89
N PRO A 6 -5.43 16.23 -13.97
CA PRO A 6 -4.47 17.31 -13.85
C PRO A 6 -3.72 17.26 -12.51
N SER A 7 -2.51 17.79 -12.46
CA SER A 7 -1.61 17.74 -11.29
C SER A 7 -2.24 18.23 -9.97
N TRP A 8 -3.24 19.12 -10.03
CA TRP A 8 -3.99 19.57 -8.85
C TRP A 8 -4.81 18.46 -8.19
N VAL A 9 -5.34 17.49 -8.95
CA VAL A 9 -6.11 16.37 -8.40
C VAL A 9 -5.21 15.43 -7.58
N GLY A 10 -4.00 15.16 -8.06
CA GLY A 10 -3.01 14.37 -7.32
C GLY A 10 -2.56 15.07 -6.03
N ARG A 11 -2.44 16.40 -6.05
CA ARG A 11 -2.15 17.21 -4.86
C ARG A 11 -3.29 17.22 -3.85
N SER A 12 -4.53 17.39 -4.30
CA SER A 12 -5.71 17.32 -3.43
C SER A 12 -5.88 15.93 -2.81
N PHE A 13 -5.61 14.87 -3.57
CA PHE A 13 -5.60 13.50 -3.07
C PHE A 13 -4.54 13.29 -1.98
N ALA A 14 -3.30 13.71 -2.22
CA ALA A 14 -2.23 13.63 -1.22
C ALA A 14 -2.55 14.43 0.05
N TRP A 15 -3.14 15.63 -0.09
CA TRP A 15 -3.54 16.46 1.06
C TRP A 15 -4.70 15.85 1.86
N LEU A 16 -5.67 15.24 1.19
CA LEU A 16 -6.78 14.56 1.85
C LEU A 16 -6.30 13.33 2.63
N LEU A 17 -5.34 12.58 2.07
CA LEU A 17 -4.67 11.53 2.82
C LEU A 17 -3.87 12.11 4.00
N GLU A 18 -3.08 13.17 3.81
CA GLU A 18 -2.30 13.77 4.91
C GLU A 18 -3.19 14.19 6.10
N THR A 19 -4.36 14.76 5.83
CA THR A 19 -5.33 15.16 6.86
C THR A 19 -6.08 13.96 7.48
N GLY A 20 -6.21 12.86 6.75
CA GLY A 20 -6.82 11.61 7.20
C GLY A 20 -5.93 10.72 8.07
N ARG A 21 -4.66 11.09 8.32
CA ARG A 21 -3.70 10.25 9.03
C ARG A 21 -4.11 9.94 10.47
N ALA A 22 -4.54 10.95 11.23
CA ALA A 22 -4.96 10.77 12.62
C ALA A 22 -6.19 9.84 12.78
N PRO A 23 -7.30 10.01 12.03
CA PRO A 23 -8.41 9.07 12.12
C PRO A 23 -8.03 7.68 11.58
N PHE A 24 -7.14 7.59 10.58
CA PHE A 24 -6.65 6.31 10.07
C PHE A 24 -5.91 5.51 11.14
N HIS A 25 -5.06 6.13 11.97
CA HIS A 25 -4.39 5.42 13.06
C HIS A 25 -5.37 4.73 14.02
N TRP A 26 -6.47 5.41 14.36
CA TRP A 26 -7.51 4.86 15.23
C TRP A 26 -8.23 3.68 14.59
N VAL A 27 -8.65 3.84 13.33
CA VAL A 27 -9.31 2.76 12.57
C VAL A 27 -8.36 1.58 12.40
N ASN A 28 -7.10 1.82 12.08
CA ASN A 28 -6.09 0.78 11.89
C ASN A 28 -5.83 0.01 13.20
N TYR A 29 -5.78 0.71 14.34
CA TYR A 29 -5.62 0.08 15.65
C TYR A 29 -6.82 -0.82 15.99
N VAL A 30 -8.04 -0.26 15.96
CA VAL A 30 -9.27 -1.01 16.30
C VAL A 30 -9.49 -2.16 15.32
N GLY A 31 -9.26 -1.92 14.03
CA GLY A 31 -9.34 -2.93 12.99
C GLY A 31 -8.32 -4.06 13.17
N SER A 32 -7.11 -3.76 13.64
CA SER A 32 -6.09 -4.78 13.95
C SER A 32 -6.48 -5.60 15.17
N CYS A 33 -6.98 -4.96 16.23
CA CYS A 33 -7.48 -5.66 17.43
C CYS A 33 -8.66 -6.59 17.09
N GLY A 34 -9.62 -6.12 16.30
CA GLY A 34 -10.76 -6.95 15.86
C GLY A 34 -10.36 -8.01 14.83
N GLY A 35 -9.45 -7.67 13.91
CA GLY A 35 -8.94 -8.55 12.87
C GLY A 35 -8.18 -9.75 13.44
N ALA A 36 -7.41 -9.55 14.51
CA ALA A 36 -6.73 -10.64 15.21
C ALA A 36 -7.69 -11.72 15.75
N LEU A 37 -8.95 -11.36 16.05
CA LEU A 37 -9.98 -12.29 16.53
C LEU A 37 -10.61 -13.12 15.40
N VAL A 38 -10.52 -12.67 14.14
CA VAL A 38 -11.22 -13.27 12.99
C VAL A 38 -10.25 -13.97 12.03
N PHE A 39 -9.05 -13.39 11.85
CA PHE A 39 -8.02 -13.87 10.95
C PHE A 39 -6.99 -14.71 11.70
N ASN A 40 -7.26 -16.01 11.80
CA ASN A 40 -6.21 -16.97 12.17
C ASN A 40 -5.14 -17.07 11.07
N HIS A 41 -3.97 -17.63 11.42
CA HIS A 41 -2.83 -17.78 10.52
C HIS A 41 -3.19 -18.40 9.16
N ALA A 42 -4.04 -19.44 9.15
CA ALA A 42 -4.43 -20.11 7.91
C ALA A 42 -5.31 -19.23 7.00
N ARG A 43 -6.24 -18.46 7.57
CA ARG A 43 -7.07 -17.52 6.81
C ARG A 43 -6.24 -16.36 6.26
N LEU A 44 -5.33 -15.83 7.07
CA LEU A 44 -4.45 -14.74 6.66
C LEU A 44 -3.49 -15.19 5.55
N GLY A 45 -2.94 -16.41 5.64
CA GLY A 45 -2.13 -17.01 4.57
C GLY A 45 -2.88 -17.11 3.25
N ARG A 46 -4.10 -17.67 3.25
CA ARG A 46 -4.93 -17.76 2.02
C ARG A 46 -5.27 -16.39 1.44
N LEU A 47 -5.58 -15.40 2.29
CA LEU A 47 -5.86 -14.04 1.83
C LEU A 47 -4.60 -13.40 1.22
N CYS A 48 -3.44 -13.66 1.80
CA CYS A 48 -2.16 -13.21 1.27
C CYS A 48 -1.91 -13.82 -0.12
N ASP A 49 -2.00 -15.14 -0.26
CA ASP A 49 -1.81 -15.86 -1.54
C ASP A 49 -2.78 -15.36 -2.60
N HIS A 50 -4.05 -15.19 -2.25
CA HIS A 50 -5.06 -14.64 -3.15
C HIS A 50 -4.72 -13.21 -3.60
N THR A 51 -4.28 -12.36 -2.67
CA THR A 51 -3.88 -10.98 -2.97
C THR A 51 -2.65 -10.96 -3.88
N ILE A 52 -1.65 -11.80 -3.62
CA ILE A 52 -0.45 -11.95 -4.47
C ILE A 52 -0.88 -12.38 -5.88
N GLY A 53 -1.74 -13.39 -6.01
CA GLY A 53 -2.25 -13.85 -7.29
C GLY A 53 -2.96 -12.75 -8.07
N HIS A 54 -3.81 -11.97 -7.40
CA HIS A 54 -4.48 -10.83 -8.03
C HIS A 54 -3.49 -9.72 -8.46
N LEU A 55 -2.47 -9.44 -7.66
CA LEU A 55 -1.44 -8.45 -7.98
C LEU A 55 -0.59 -8.87 -9.18
N VAL A 56 -0.15 -10.13 -9.23
CA VAL A 56 0.60 -10.68 -10.36
C VAL A 56 -0.24 -10.64 -11.63
N ALA A 57 -1.48 -11.15 -11.58
CA ALA A 57 -2.37 -11.13 -12.74
C ALA A 57 -2.74 -9.70 -13.18
N SER A 58 -2.76 -8.74 -12.25
CA SER A 58 -2.94 -7.32 -12.58
C SER A 58 -1.71 -6.75 -13.28
N LEU A 59 -0.51 -7.04 -12.78
CA LEU A 59 0.75 -6.59 -13.35
C LEU A 59 0.97 -7.16 -14.76
N GLU A 60 0.70 -8.45 -14.97
CA GLU A 60 0.82 -9.11 -16.28
C GLU A 60 -0.07 -8.49 -17.37
N ARG A 61 -1.19 -7.87 -16.96
CA ARG A 61 -2.14 -7.21 -17.87
C ARG A 61 -1.89 -5.71 -17.99
N GLU A 62 -0.96 -5.15 -17.23
CA GLU A 62 -0.70 -3.72 -17.23
C GLU A 62 0.25 -3.34 -18.38
N PRO A 63 -0.14 -2.42 -19.28
CA PRO A 63 0.75 -1.93 -20.31
C PRO A 63 1.95 -1.19 -19.73
N GLU A 64 3.14 -1.40 -20.30
CA GLU A 64 4.38 -0.72 -19.87
C GLU A 64 4.24 0.82 -19.83
N ALA A 65 3.52 1.39 -20.79
CA ALA A 65 3.24 2.83 -20.84
C ALA A 65 2.41 3.36 -19.66
N ARG A 66 1.76 2.49 -18.88
CA ARG A 66 1.10 2.85 -17.63
C ARG A 66 1.99 2.67 -16.41
N LEU A 67 2.98 1.76 -16.46
CA LEU A 67 3.92 1.55 -15.36
C LEU A 67 4.71 2.82 -15.03
N VAL A 68 5.07 3.61 -16.05
CA VAL A 68 5.80 4.87 -15.90
C VAL A 68 4.95 6.06 -15.44
N ARG A 69 3.62 5.89 -15.34
CA ARG A 69 2.72 6.97 -14.91
C ARG A 69 2.77 7.09 -13.40
N GLY A 70 2.96 8.31 -12.90
CA GLY A 70 3.03 8.57 -11.46
C GLY A 70 2.17 9.72 -10.96
N MET A 71 2.09 9.79 -9.64
CA MET A 71 1.36 10.83 -8.92
C MET A 71 2.08 11.19 -7.61
N PRO A 72 1.74 12.34 -7.00
CA PRO A 72 2.22 12.67 -5.67
C PRO A 72 1.74 11.67 -4.61
N PHE A 73 2.62 11.31 -3.68
CA PHE A 73 2.32 10.43 -2.55
C PHE A 73 2.61 11.12 -1.21
N PRO A 74 1.85 10.83 -0.14
CA PRO A 74 2.04 11.46 1.16
C PRO A 74 3.19 10.77 1.93
N THR A 75 4.39 11.36 1.91
CA THR A 75 5.60 10.77 2.49
C THR A 75 5.56 10.55 4.01
N SER A 76 4.57 11.13 4.71
CA SER A 76 4.40 10.94 6.16
C SER A 76 3.77 9.60 6.54
N TRP A 77 3.18 8.89 5.56
CA TRP A 77 2.37 7.68 5.81
C TRP A 77 3.20 6.41 5.89
N ASP A 78 4.29 6.33 5.12
CA ASP A 78 5.16 5.17 5.08
C ASP A 78 6.60 5.60 4.72
N PRO A 79 7.64 5.04 5.37
CA PRO A 79 9.03 5.39 5.10
C PRO A 79 9.49 5.13 3.66
N TYR A 80 8.81 4.26 2.91
CA TYR A 80 9.12 3.95 1.50
C TYR A 80 8.35 4.82 0.51
N PHE A 81 7.46 5.71 0.98
CA PHE A 81 6.77 6.64 0.09
C PHE A 81 7.66 7.83 -0.27
N GLU A 82 7.80 8.05 -1.56
CA GLU A 82 8.46 9.24 -2.11
C GLU A 82 7.42 10.30 -2.49
N GLN A 83 7.86 11.56 -2.65
CA GLN A 83 6.97 12.67 -3.01
C GLN A 83 6.23 12.43 -4.32
N HIS A 84 6.79 11.62 -5.22
CA HIS A 84 6.17 11.20 -6.45
C HIS A 84 6.49 9.72 -6.70
N MET A 85 5.47 8.90 -6.91
CA MET A 85 5.63 7.47 -7.18
C MET A 85 4.90 7.09 -8.47
N THR A 86 5.55 6.28 -9.29
CA THR A 86 4.95 5.64 -10.47
C THR A 86 4.16 4.39 -10.09
N LEU A 87 3.37 3.87 -11.02
CA LEU A 87 2.69 2.58 -10.82
C LEU A 87 3.72 1.45 -10.60
N ALA A 88 4.86 1.49 -11.29
CA ALA A 88 5.96 0.55 -11.05
C ALA A 88 6.47 0.63 -9.60
N ASP A 89 6.69 1.84 -9.08
CA ASP A 89 7.14 2.05 -7.70
C ASP A 89 6.11 1.52 -6.70
N VAL A 90 4.81 1.67 -6.99
CA VAL A 90 3.73 1.14 -6.14
C VAL A 90 3.68 -0.39 -6.14
N TYR A 91 3.97 -1.05 -7.28
CA TYR A 91 4.12 -2.52 -7.30
C TYR A 91 5.38 -2.97 -6.53
N ALA A 92 6.51 -2.26 -6.69
CA ALA A 92 7.76 -2.56 -6.01
C ALA A 92 7.73 -2.29 -4.50
N TYR A 93 6.94 -1.31 -4.05
CA TYR A 93 6.73 -0.96 -2.65
C TYR A 93 6.19 -2.13 -1.82
N ARG A 94 5.27 -2.94 -2.37
CA ARG A 94 4.56 -4.00 -1.63
C ARG A 94 5.48 -5.05 -1.00
N PRO A 95 6.43 -5.67 -1.73
CA PRO A 95 7.36 -6.61 -1.12
C PRO A 95 8.33 -5.95 -0.13
N LEU A 96 8.74 -4.69 -0.35
CA LEU A 96 9.60 -3.94 0.58
C LEU A 96 8.90 -3.73 1.93
N HIS A 97 7.67 -3.23 1.88
CA HIS A 97 6.84 -2.99 3.04
C HIS A 97 6.51 -4.29 3.79
N TYR A 98 6.20 -5.37 3.07
CA TYR A 98 6.03 -6.70 3.68
C TYR A 98 7.29 -7.17 4.40
N ALA A 99 8.47 -7.06 3.77
CA ALA A 99 9.73 -7.46 4.37
C ALA A 99 10.06 -6.64 5.62
N HIS A 100 9.73 -5.34 5.62
CA HIS A 100 9.85 -4.48 6.78
C HIS A 100 9.02 -5.00 7.96
N HIS A 101 7.72 -5.22 7.75
CA HIS A 101 6.84 -5.73 8.80
C HIS A 101 7.23 -7.13 9.27
N ARG A 102 7.64 -8.01 8.36
CA ARG A 102 8.14 -9.34 8.73
C ARG A 102 9.33 -9.23 9.69
N ARG A 103 10.28 -8.31 9.45
CA ARG A 103 11.41 -8.08 10.37
C ARG A 103 10.94 -7.58 11.74
N LEU A 104 10.00 -6.64 11.79
CA LEU A 104 9.46 -6.14 13.07
C LEU A 104 8.74 -7.21 13.89
N LEU A 105 8.09 -8.17 13.22
CA LEU A 105 7.34 -9.27 13.85
C LEU A 105 8.22 -10.50 14.12
N THR A 106 9.42 -10.56 13.54
CA THR A 106 10.40 -11.60 13.84
C THR A 106 11.18 -11.13 15.06
N LEU A 107 10.93 -11.73 16.22
CA LEU A 107 11.77 -11.51 17.38
C LEU A 107 13.04 -12.34 17.18
N ASP A 108 14.19 -11.68 17.06
CA ASP A 108 15.48 -12.34 17.18
C ASP A 108 15.60 -12.84 18.62
N HIS A 109 15.65 -14.16 18.79
CA HIS A 109 15.88 -14.82 20.08
C HIS A 109 17.36 -14.93 20.39
#